data_AF-A0A026WSN8-F1
#
_entry.id   AF-A0A026WSN8-F1
#
_cell.length_a   1.000
_cell.length_b   1.000
_cell.length_c   1.000
_cell.angle_alpha   90.00
_cell.angle_beta   90.00
_cell.angle_gamma   90.00
#
_symmetry.space_group_name_H-M   'P 1'
#
loop_
_entity.id
_entity.type
_entity.pdbx_description
1 polymer ?
#
loop_
_entity_poly.entity_id
_entity_poly.type
_entity_poly.pdbx_seq_one_letter_code
_entity_poly.pdbx_strand_id
1 'polypeptide(L)'
;MGRTKVLRELQVEAWLTRDKINRYRGVLKLHAREKKLQQSQATKLKSAVSRKLGSLAVDVKRDREIANDLSEGGKRRVLGPLSDYREFYLALNRLEPTEICAAVYQDCDLKRRLLDKLYYKKKEKLKKAIKLELERSALSVEFEEQSDGLPNCEQQRLVVRLQQSITKYNTAKVIRSTYCSMLNILKKDAIFFDTLLNILKENQSSQCKTMLRVTVMGQLAAENLDDVRQKYKRMTRVVLRNMRIREQMLSTVRCQVDDLWAYAQSLVRVESDSAFAKKDTVETSADKILENQLIHLQDICNRVKDTFLVHQYHDVLSRLEDQANQKTTLLARLSANIKNHDLLFNKKNQAVQILETLKHSTKPIEQYKINGHEILEQIELEKKREKELKELKKARGELLTNIRAALHNISTMLFFVKPVAVKAVKKIAKDVNKQTLKEMIAIDDKKDMEETLLELEEGEANVLLLLSKITRKIGILFAMSNFDLNEQEEKAQDLYQTYVSHYNSNLIFGTGEEEPIGLLVEHELVDVTIPTRADIKLHSRQIVEARLKPE
;
A
#
# COMPACT_ATOMS: atom_id res chain seq x y z
N MET A 1 31.70 -32.23 87.87
CA MET A 1 32.83 -31.36 87.49
C MET A 1 32.24 -30.12 86.81
N GLY A 2 31.85 -29.06 87.51
CA GLY A 2 32.59 -28.32 88.50
C GLY A 2 32.83 -26.92 87.93
N ARG A 3 31.91 -25.98 88.22
CA ARG A 3 32.11 -24.53 88.30
C ARG A 3 30.79 -23.86 88.67
N THR A 4 30.51 -23.92 89.97
CA THR A 4 29.85 -22.83 90.69
C THR A 4 30.54 -21.51 90.31
N LYS A 5 29.79 -20.60 89.68
CA LYS A 5 30.14 -19.18 89.67
C LYS A 5 28.89 -18.35 89.94
N VAL A 6 28.78 -18.01 91.22
CA VAL A 6 28.44 -16.68 91.73
C VAL A 6 27.12 -16.12 91.21
N LEU A 7 26.07 -16.24 92.04
CA LEU A 7 25.05 -15.21 92.13
C LEU A 7 25.79 -13.89 92.39
N ARG A 8 26.05 -13.11 91.34
CA ARG A 8 26.25 -11.68 91.52
C ARG A 8 24.88 -11.15 91.85
N GLU A 9 24.69 -10.79 93.11
CA GLU A 9 23.74 -9.75 93.49
C GLU A 9 24.06 -8.54 92.59
N LEU A 10 23.31 -8.44 91.49
CA LEU A 10 23.23 -7.20 90.74
C LEU A 10 22.55 -6.23 91.69
N GLN A 11 23.38 -5.44 92.37
CA GLN A 11 22.98 -4.17 92.93
C GLN A 11 21.97 -3.54 91.98
N VAL A 12 20.78 -3.28 92.52
CA VAL A 12 19.69 -2.66 91.78
C VAL A 12 20.14 -1.23 91.48
N GLU A 13 20.89 -1.06 90.40
CA GLU A 13 21.03 0.25 89.76
C GLU A 13 19.61 0.73 89.51
N ALA A 14 19.28 1.89 90.06
CA ALA A 14 17.98 2.50 89.92
C ALA A 14 17.72 2.76 88.42
N TRP A 15 17.12 1.78 87.76
CA TRP A 15 16.78 1.82 86.35
C TRP A 15 15.94 3.06 86.10
N LEU A 16 16.49 4.00 85.32
CA LEU A 16 15.74 5.13 84.80
C LEU A 16 14.49 4.60 84.11
N THR A 17 13.34 5.24 84.33
CA THR A 17 12.03 4.84 83.77
C THR A 17 12.09 4.62 82.26
N ARG A 18 12.99 5.34 81.56
CA ARG A 18 13.25 5.18 80.12
C ARG A 18 13.76 3.78 79.73
N ASP A 19 14.61 3.16 80.53
CA ASP A 19 15.16 1.83 80.24
C ASP A 19 14.15 0.71 80.48
N LYS A 20 13.30 0.86 81.51
CA LYS A 20 12.15 -0.04 81.72
C LYS A 20 11.19 0.01 80.52
N ILE A 21 10.86 1.21 80.03
CA ILE A 21 10.00 1.38 78.85
C ILE A 21 10.64 0.76 77.60
N ASN A 22 11.94 0.94 77.40
CA ASN A 22 12.65 0.35 76.26
C ASN A 22 12.65 -1.18 76.31
N ARG A 23 12.83 -1.79 77.50
CA ARG A 23 12.73 -3.24 77.68
C ARG A 23 11.31 -3.76 77.47
N TYR A 24 10.29 -3.10 78.01
CA TYR A 24 8.88 -3.48 77.74
C TYR A 24 8.53 -3.36 76.25
N ARG A 25 9.00 -2.31 75.56
CA ARG A 25 8.88 -2.20 74.10
C ARG A 25 9.61 -3.34 73.39
N GLY A 26 10.78 -3.75 73.87
CA GLY A 26 11.52 -4.92 73.38
C GLY A 26 10.73 -6.22 73.51
N VAL A 27 10.16 -6.47 74.69
CA VAL A 27 9.31 -7.65 74.97
C VAL A 27 8.05 -7.63 74.11
N LEU A 28 7.38 -6.48 73.96
CA LEU A 28 6.21 -6.35 73.07
C LEU A 28 6.57 -6.59 71.61
N LYS A 29 7.73 -6.12 71.13
CA LYS A 29 8.23 -6.40 69.79
C LYS A 29 8.55 -7.88 69.59
N LEU A 30 9.13 -8.54 70.59
CA LEU A 30 9.37 -9.99 70.56
C LEU A 30 8.06 -10.77 70.51
N HIS A 31 7.10 -10.45 71.37
CA HIS A 31 5.78 -11.08 71.38
C HIS A 31 5.02 -10.87 70.05
N ALA A 32 5.10 -9.66 69.48
CA ALA A 32 4.54 -9.39 68.15
C ALA A 32 5.22 -10.20 67.05
N ARG A 33 6.55 -10.37 67.12
CA ARG A 33 7.31 -11.21 66.18
C ARG A 33 6.95 -12.69 66.34
N GLU A 34 6.82 -13.17 67.57
CA GLU A 34 6.45 -14.55 67.88
C GLU A 34 5.03 -14.87 67.39
N LYS A 35 4.07 -13.96 67.61
CA LYS A 35 2.70 -14.10 67.07
C LYS A 35 2.69 -14.16 65.55
N LYS A 36 3.50 -13.34 64.86
CA LYS A 36 3.66 -13.42 63.39
C LYS A 36 4.30 -14.75 62.96
N LEU A 37 5.27 -15.26 63.72
CA LEU A 37 5.93 -16.52 63.44
C LEU A 37 4.97 -17.70 63.61
N GLN A 38 4.16 -17.72 64.68
CA GLN A 38 3.10 -18.71 64.88
C GLN A 38 2.05 -18.67 63.76
N GLN A 39 1.62 -17.48 63.31
CA GLN A 39 0.73 -17.34 62.16
C GLN A 39 1.36 -17.90 60.87
N SER A 40 2.66 -17.66 60.65
CA SER A 40 3.38 -18.21 59.50
C SER A 40 3.53 -19.75 59.56
N GLN A 41 3.68 -20.32 60.75
CA GLN A 41 3.72 -21.77 60.95
C GLN A 41 2.33 -22.40 60.76
N ALA A 42 1.28 -21.77 61.29
CA ALA A 42 -0.10 -22.22 61.12
C ALA A 42 -0.54 -22.23 59.64
N THR A 43 -0.17 -21.19 58.87
CA THR A 43 -0.45 -21.13 57.43
C THR A 43 0.34 -22.20 56.64
N LYS A 44 1.62 -22.42 56.98
CA LYS A 44 2.41 -23.51 56.40
C LYS A 44 1.81 -24.88 56.70
N LEU A 45 1.40 -25.14 57.94
CA LEU A 45 0.73 -26.39 58.34
C LEU A 45 -0.60 -26.57 57.59
N LYS A 46 -1.43 -25.54 57.50
CA LYS A 46 -2.69 -25.59 56.73
C LYS A 46 -2.44 -25.92 55.26
N SER A 47 -1.39 -25.35 54.65
CA SER A 47 -1.00 -25.65 53.26
C SER A 47 -0.47 -27.08 53.08
N ALA A 48 0.20 -27.64 54.09
CA ALA A 48 0.72 -29.01 54.05
C ALA A 48 -0.41 -30.03 54.24
N VAL A 49 -1.31 -29.77 55.20
CA VAL A 49 -2.48 -30.62 55.46
C VAL A 49 -3.43 -30.62 54.26
N SER A 50 -3.72 -29.46 53.66
CA SER A 50 -4.56 -29.40 52.45
C SER A 50 -3.96 -30.16 51.26
N ARG A 51 -2.63 -30.10 51.06
CA ARG A 51 -1.95 -30.93 50.05
C ARG A 51 -2.08 -32.43 50.34
N LYS A 52 -1.90 -32.85 51.60
CA LYS A 52 -2.09 -34.26 52.02
C LYS A 52 -3.54 -34.72 51.88
N LEU A 53 -4.51 -33.85 52.17
CA LEU A 53 -5.94 -34.13 51.96
C LEU A 53 -6.26 -34.27 50.47
N GLY A 54 -5.65 -33.44 49.63
CA GLY A 54 -5.75 -33.54 48.17
C GLY A 54 -5.19 -34.87 47.65
N SER A 55 -3.99 -35.28 48.09
CA SER A 55 -3.43 -36.58 47.67
C SER A 55 -4.28 -37.74 48.17
N LEU A 56 -4.72 -37.71 49.42
CA LEU A 56 -5.59 -38.76 49.98
C LEU A 56 -6.93 -38.85 49.25
N ALA A 57 -7.52 -37.72 48.85
CA ALA A 57 -8.76 -37.71 48.07
C ALA A 57 -8.58 -38.35 46.68
N VAL A 58 -7.42 -38.17 46.05
CA VAL A 58 -7.07 -38.85 44.79
C VAL A 58 -6.86 -40.34 45.02
N ASP A 59 -6.15 -40.72 46.08
CA ASP A 59 -5.90 -42.12 46.40
C ASP A 59 -7.22 -42.85 46.71
N VAL A 60 -8.12 -42.27 47.51
CA VAL A 60 -9.46 -42.81 47.77
C VAL A 60 -10.29 -42.96 46.49
N LYS A 61 -10.16 -42.04 45.53
CA LYS A 61 -10.83 -42.18 44.23
C LYS A 61 -10.26 -43.37 43.44
N ARG A 62 -8.93 -43.51 43.37
CA ARG A 62 -8.30 -44.66 42.71
C ARG A 62 -8.70 -45.97 43.39
N ASP A 63 -8.71 -46.03 44.71
CA ASP A 63 -9.09 -47.23 45.46
C ASP A 63 -10.56 -47.60 45.23
N ARG A 64 -11.46 -46.60 45.12
CA ARG A 64 -12.86 -46.83 44.72
C ARG A 64 -12.99 -47.35 43.29
N GLU A 65 -12.22 -46.81 42.35
CA GLU A 65 -12.18 -47.32 40.97
C GLU A 65 -11.71 -48.77 40.92
N ILE A 66 -10.64 -49.11 41.66
CA ILE A 66 -10.12 -50.48 41.78
C ILE A 66 -11.16 -51.42 42.41
N ALA A 67 -11.85 -50.97 43.46
CA ALA A 67 -12.90 -51.77 44.11
C ALA A 67 -14.10 -52.02 43.18
N ASN A 68 -14.51 -51.00 42.40
CA ASN A 68 -15.56 -51.15 41.39
C ASN A 68 -15.13 -52.11 40.27
N ASP A 69 -13.88 -52.01 39.80
CA ASP A 69 -13.31 -52.93 38.80
C ASP A 69 -13.31 -54.39 39.30
N LEU A 70 -12.96 -54.61 40.58
CA LEU A 70 -12.99 -55.94 41.20
C LEU A 70 -14.42 -56.48 41.34
N SER A 71 -15.39 -55.60 41.64
CA SER A 71 -16.81 -55.96 41.70
C SER A 71 -17.37 -56.37 40.32
N GLU A 72 -16.85 -55.81 39.23
CA GLU A 72 -17.18 -56.18 37.84
C GLU A 72 -16.30 -57.34 37.30
N GLY A 73 -15.56 -58.03 38.17
CA GLY A 73 -14.72 -59.18 37.80
C GLY A 73 -13.45 -58.84 37.01
N GLY A 74 -13.04 -57.57 36.97
CA GLY A 74 -11.84 -57.12 36.24
C GLY A 74 -12.03 -56.98 34.72
N LYS A 75 -13.26 -57.04 34.21
CA LYS A 75 -13.60 -56.94 32.79
C LYS A 75 -13.05 -55.68 32.12
N ARG A 76 -13.14 -54.52 32.79
CA ARG A 76 -12.63 -53.22 32.26
C ARG A 76 -11.12 -53.20 32.03
N ARG A 77 -10.33 -53.88 32.87
CA ARG A 77 -8.86 -53.92 32.71
C ARG A 77 -8.44 -54.74 31.49
N VAL A 78 -9.17 -55.80 31.17
CA VAL A 78 -8.88 -56.67 30.02
C VAL A 78 -9.43 -56.07 28.72
N LEU A 79 -10.62 -55.45 28.76
CA LEU A 79 -11.25 -54.82 27.59
C LEU A 79 -10.70 -53.42 27.27
N GLY A 80 -10.07 -52.73 28.24
CA GLY A 80 -9.51 -51.39 28.06
C GLY A 80 -8.48 -51.31 26.92
N PRO A 81 -7.45 -52.16 26.89
CA PRO A 81 -6.48 -52.21 25.78
C PRO A 81 -7.08 -52.65 24.44
N LEU A 82 -8.22 -53.35 24.46
CA LEU A 82 -8.93 -53.80 23.26
C LEU A 82 -9.94 -52.76 22.74
N SER A 83 -10.14 -51.65 23.46
CA SER A 83 -11.10 -50.59 23.07
C SER A 83 -10.75 -49.90 21.75
N ASP A 84 -9.46 -49.83 21.40
CA ASP A 84 -8.99 -49.30 20.12
C ASP A 84 -9.43 -50.17 18.92
N TYR A 85 -9.72 -51.45 19.16
CA TYR A 85 -10.14 -52.41 18.14
C TYR A 85 -11.61 -52.76 18.29
N ARG A 86 -12.45 -51.93 17.67
CA ARG A 86 -13.93 -51.98 17.76
C ARG A 86 -14.53 -53.37 17.58
N GLU A 87 -14.03 -54.15 16.63
CA GLU A 87 -14.56 -55.50 16.33
C GLU A 87 -14.26 -56.49 17.46
N PHE A 88 -13.04 -56.47 17.98
CA PHE A 88 -12.64 -57.29 19.13
C PHE A 88 -13.39 -56.89 20.40
N TYR A 89 -13.54 -55.58 20.63
CA TYR A 89 -14.29 -55.07 21.77
C TYR A 89 -15.75 -55.56 21.74
N LEU A 90 -16.44 -55.46 20.60
CA LEU A 90 -17.83 -55.90 20.47
C LEU A 90 -18.00 -57.42 20.62
N ALA A 91 -17.07 -58.22 20.09
CA ALA A 91 -17.13 -59.68 20.16
C ALA A 91 -16.83 -60.21 21.57
N LEU A 92 -15.91 -59.56 22.30
CA LEU A 92 -15.40 -60.05 23.59
C LEU A 92 -16.11 -59.44 24.81
N ASN A 93 -16.87 -58.35 24.64
CA ASN A 93 -17.59 -57.67 25.74
C ASN A 93 -18.64 -58.56 26.45
N ARG A 94 -19.10 -59.64 25.81
CA ARG A 94 -20.10 -60.55 26.38
C ARG A 94 -19.51 -61.74 27.15
N LEU A 95 -18.19 -61.93 27.11
CA LEU A 95 -17.49 -63.08 27.69
C LEU A 95 -16.92 -62.77 29.08
N GLU A 96 -16.67 -63.82 29.85
CA GLU A 96 -15.96 -63.67 31.12
C GLU A 96 -14.45 -63.44 30.88
N PRO A 97 -13.73 -62.72 31.77
CA PRO A 97 -12.32 -62.35 31.55
C PRO A 97 -11.38 -63.51 31.21
N THR A 98 -11.62 -64.69 31.78
CA THR A 98 -10.86 -65.91 31.50
C THR A 98 -11.13 -66.44 30.09
N GLU A 99 -12.36 -66.32 29.61
CA GLU A 99 -12.79 -66.72 28.27
C GLU A 99 -12.30 -65.72 27.21
N ILE A 100 -12.23 -64.43 27.54
CA ILE A 100 -11.67 -63.39 26.67
C ILE A 100 -10.21 -63.74 26.32
N CYS A 101 -9.39 -64.07 27.33
CA CYS A 101 -8.00 -64.47 27.10
C CYS A 101 -7.90 -65.71 26.20
N ALA A 102 -8.70 -66.75 26.45
CA ALA A 102 -8.71 -67.96 25.65
C ALA A 102 -9.12 -67.70 24.19
N ALA A 103 -10.14 -66.88 23.96
CA ALA A 103 -10.61 -66.51 22.64
C ALA A 103 -9.54 -65.72 21.86
N VAL A 104 -8.84 -64.79 22.52
CA VAL A 104 -7.73 -64.04 21.90
C VAL A 104 -6.58 -64.97 21.52
N TYR A 105 -6.20 -65.92 22.38
CA TYR A 105 -5.17 -66.90 22.04
C TYR A 105 -5.56 -67.77 20.84
N GLN A 106 -6.82 -68.22 20.79
CA GLN A 106 -7.32 -69.00 19.65
C GLN A 106 -7.33 -68.21 18.34
N ASP A 107 -7.76 -66.95 18.36
CA ASP A 107 -7.72 -66.08 17.17
C ASP A 107 -6.28 -65.81 16.71
N CYS A 108 -5.37 -65.58 17.66
CA CYS A 108 -3.93 -65.44 17.38
C CYS A 108 -3.36 -66.70 16.71
N ASP A 109 -3.70 -67.89 17.21
CA ASP A 109 -3.25 -69.16 16.63
C ASP A 109 -3.80 -69.38 15.22
N LEU A 110 -5.07 -69.05 14.99
CA LEU A 110 -5.69 -69.13 13.66
C LEU A 110 -5.02 -68.16 12.67
N LYS A 111 -4.78 -66.92 13.09
CA LYS A 111 -4.09 -65.91 12.28
C LYS A 111 -2.66 -66.30 11.99
N ARG A 112 -1.94 -66.89 12.95
CA ARG A 112 -0.59 -67.42 12.76
C ARG A 112 -0.56 -68.54 11.73
N ARG A 113 -1.48 -69.51 11.82
CA ARG A 113 -1.60 -70.57 10.81
C ARG A 113 -1.93 -70.02 9.42
N LEU A 114 -2.76 -68.98 9.34
CA LEU A 114 -3.10 -68.34 8.06
C LEU A 114 -1.89 -67.59 7.48
N LEU A 115 -1.12 -66.89 8.33
CA LEU A 115 0.13 -66.24 7.97
C LEU A 115 1.15 -67.25 7.41
N ASP A 116 1.31 -68.39 8.06
CA ASP A 116 2.22 -69.45 7.61
C ASP A 116 1.80 -70.01 6.23
N LYS A 117 0.50 -70.22 6.00
CA LYS A 117 -0.04 -70.59 4.68
C LYS A 117 0.26 -69.52 3.63
N LEU A 118 0.16 -68.23 3.96
CA LEU A 118 0.48 -67.14 3.05
C LEU A 118 1.97 -67.09 2.74
N TYR A 119 2.85 -67.28 3.73
CA TYR A 119 4.29 -67.37 3.52
C TYR A 119 4.68 -68.53 2.61
N TYR A 120 4.06 -69.69 2.82
CA TYR A 120 4.27 -70.85 1.95
C TYR A 120 3.85 -70.52 0.49
N LYS A 121 2.65 -69.98 0.29
CA LYS A 121 2.17 -69.57 -1.05
C LYS A 121 3.06 -68.50 -1.69
N LYS A 122 3.55 -67.54 -0.90
CA LYS A 122 4.51 -66.53 -1.37
C LYS A 122 5.80 -67.18 -1.86
N LYS A 123 6.36 -68.12 -1.08
CA LYS A 123 7.57 -68.86 -1.45
C LYS A 123 7.35 -69.72 -2.69
N GLU A 124 6.20 -70.36 -2.82
CA GLU A 124 5.83 -71.12 -4.02
C GLU A 124 5.72 -70.23 -5.26
N LYS A 125 5.02 -69.08 -5.15
CA LYS A 125 4.94 -68.09 -6.24
C LYS A 125 6.30 -67.51 -6.61
N LEU A 126 7.17 -67.25 -5.63
CA LEU A 126 8.52 -66.77 -5.88
C LEU A 126 9.35 -67.81 -6.64
N LYS A 127 9.24 -69.10 -6.29
CA LYS A 127 9.87 -70.18 -7.07
C LYS A 127 9.34 -70.23 -8.51
N LYS A 128 8.02 -70.04 -8.71
CA LYS A 128 7.43 -69.96 -10.06
C LYS A 128 7.95 -68.73 -10.82
N ALA A 129 8.06 -67.59 -10.17
CA ALA A 129 8.60 -66.36 -10.77
C ALA A 129 10.06 -66.54 -11.21
N ILE A 130 10.90 -67.14 -10.36
CA ILE A 130 12.30 -67.44 -10.70
C ILE A 130 12.39 -68.40 -11.91
N LYS A 131 11.52 -69.43 -11.97
CA LYS A 131 11.46 -70.31 -13.15
C LYS A 131 11.09 -69.56 -14.43
N LEU A 132 10.07 -68.70 -14.36
CA LEU A 132 9.64 -67.87 -15.49
C LEU A 132 10.72 -66.86 -15.90
N GLU A 133 11.49 -66.31 -14.96
CA GLU A 133 12.63 -65.45 -15.27
C GLU A 133 13.76 -66.21 -15.96
N LEU A 134 14.04 -67.44 -15.53
CA LEU A 134 15.01 -68.30 -16.20
C LEU A 134 14.54 -68.66 -17.63
N GLU A 135 13.28 -69.03 -17.80
CA GLU A 135 12.67 -69.27 -19.12
C GLU A 135 12.73 -68.02 -20.01
N ARG A 136 12.41 -66.85 -19.45
CA ARG A 136 12.54 -65.57 -20.15
C ARG A 136 13.98 -65.29 -20.57
N SER A 137 14.96 -65.60 -19.70
CA SER A 137 16.37 -65.40 -20.00
C SER A 137 16.88 -66.35 -21.08
N ALA A 138 16.41 -67.60 -21.10
CA ALA A 138 16.72 -68.55 -22.17
C ALA A 138 16.14 -68.08 -23.51
N LEU A 139 14.86 -67.67 -23.51
CA LEU A 139 14.20 -67.12 -24.70
C LEU A 139 14.82 -65.81 -25.17
N SER A 140 15.33 -64.96 -24.27
CA SER A 140 16.03 -63.73 -24.67
C SER A 140 17.39 -64.00 -25.29
N VAL A 141 18.12 -65.01 -24.83
CA VAL A 141 19.38 -65.43 -25.44
C VAL A 141 19.12 -66.03 -26.84
N GLU A 142 18.08 -66.86 -27.00
CA GLU A 142 17.65 -67.37 -28.31
C GLU A 142 17.19 -66.26 -29.27
N PHE A 143 16.60 -65.17 -28.74
CA PHE A 143 16.22 -64.00 -29.54
C PHE A 143 17.40 -63.09 -29.88
N GLU A 144 18.37 -62.90 -28.98
CA GLU A 144 19.58 -62.11 -29.23
C GLU A 144 20.45 -62.79 -30.30
N GLU A 145 20.61 -64.11 -30.25
CA GLU A 145 21.30 -64.90 -31.29
C GLU A 145 20.62 -64.82 -32.68
N GLN A 146 19.33 -64.50 -32.74
CA GLN A 146 18.58 -64.29 -33.98
C GLN A 146 18.50 -62.82 -34.44
N SER A 147 18.78 -61.83 -33.58
CA SER A 147 18.52 -60.42 -33.86
C SER A 147 19.75 -59.57 -34.24
N ASP A 148 20.95 -60.12 -34.16
CA ASP A 148 22.23 -59.42 -34.46
C ASP A 148 22.37 -58.92 -35.93
N GLY A 149 21.34 -59.01 -36.76
CA GLY A 149 21.39 -58.72 -38.19
C GLY A 149 20.82 -57.39 -38.69
N LEU A 150 20.04 -56.60 -37.94
CA LEU A 150 19.47 -55.36 -38.50
C LEU A 150 19.31 -54.20 -37.51
N PRO A 151 19.79 -52.98 -37.84
CA PRO A 151 19.44 -51.79 -37.08
C PRO A 151 17.95 -51.51 -37.27
N ASN A 152 17.22 -51.48 -36.15
CA ASN A 152 15.77 -51.39 -36.09
C ASN A 152 15.29 -49.96 -36.41
N CYS A 153 15.50 -49.49 -37.65
CA CYS A 153 15.22 -48.13 -38.13
C CYS A 153 13.77 -47.69 -37.86
N GLU A 154 12.81 -48.62 -37.92
CA GLU A 154 11.41 -48.37 -37.60
C GLU A 154 11.20 -48.01 -36.12
N GLN A 155 11.91 -48.71 -35.22
CA GLN A 155 11.82 -48.48 -33.78
C GLN A 155 12.44 -47.13 -33.41
N GLN A 156 13.58 -46.76 -34.02
CA GLN A 156 14.15 -45.43 -33.85
C GLN A 156 13.22 -44.33 -34.39
N ARG A 157 12.57 -44.55 -35.55
CA ARG A 157 11.59 -43.61 -36.10
C ARG A 157 10.37 -43.42 -35.20
N LEU A 158 9.89 -44.50 -34.57
CA LEU A 158 8.81 -44.45 -33.58
C LEU A 158 9.24 -43.71 -32.31
N VAL A 159 10.45 -43.95 -31.82
CA VAL A 159 11.01 -43.23 -30.66
C VAL A 159 11.13 -41.73 -30.93
N VAL A 160 11.63 -41.33 -32.12
CA VAL A 160 11.72 -39.92 -32.51
C VAL A 160 10.32 -39.28 -32.61
N ARG A 161 9.33 -39.98 -33.21
CA ARG A 161 7.94 -39.48 -33.25
C ARG A 161 7.33 -39.34 -31.85
N LEU A 162 7.60 -40.30 -30.96
CA LEU A 162 7.17 -40.24 -29.57
C LEU A 162 7.80 -39.03 -28.87
N GLN A 163 9.11 -38.82 -29.00
CA GLN A 163 9.82 -37.67 -28.43
C GLN A 163 9.29 -36.34 -29.00
N GLN A 164 9.01 -36.27 -30.29
CA GLN A 164 8.35 -35.11 -30.91
C GLN A 164 6.94 -34.88 -30.33
N SER A 165 6.17 -35.94 -30.06
CA SER A 165 4.85 -35.80 -29.44
C SER A 165 4.93 -35.32 -27.98
N ILE A 166 5.92 -35.81 -27.23
CA ILE A 166 6.17 -35.43 -25.84
C ILE A 166 6.62 -33.97 -25.76
N THR A 167 7.51 -33.53 -26.64
CA THR A 167 7.94 -32.13 -26.71
C THR A 167 6.79 -31.20 -27.12
N LYS A 168 5.94 -31.60 -28.07
CA LYS A 168 4.69 -30.88 -28.40
C LYS A 168 3.72 -30.80 -27.21
N TYR A 169 3.55 -31.88 -26.47
CA TYR A 169 2.72 -31.89 -25.26
C TYR A 169 3.28 -30.97 -24.17
N ASN A 170 4.60 -31.05 -23.90
CA ASN A 170 5.25 -30.23 -22.89
C ASN A 170 5.22 -28.75 -23.25
N THR A 171 5.46 -28.40 -24.51
CA THR A 171 5.33 -27.01 -24.99
C THR A 171 3.89 -26.52 -24.87
N ALA A 172 2.89 -27.33 -25.26
CA ALA A 172 1.48 -26.99 -25.06
C ALA A 172 1.12 -26.81 -23.58
N LYS A 173 1.70 -27.61 -22.68
CA LYS A 173 1.51 -27.48 -21.23
C LYS A 173 2.08 -26.16 -20.70
N VAL A 174 3.25 -25.74 -21.17
CA VAL A 174 3.87 -24.45 -20.82
C VAL A 174 3.06 -23.27 -21.39
N ILE A 175 2.57 -23.39 -22.63
CA ILE A 175 1.69 -22.39 -23.23
C ILE A 175 0.40 -22.27 -22.40
N ARG A 176 -0.21 -23.38 -22.00
CA ARG A 176 -1.39 -23.37 -21.13
C ARG A 176 -1.11 -22.72 -19.78
N SER A 177 0.01 -23.03 -19.14
CA SER A 177 0.34 -22.45 -17.84
C SER A 177 0.59 -20.94 -17.93
N THR A 178 1.25 -20.47 -18.99
CA THR A 178 1.45 -19.03 -19.25
C THR A 178 0.13 -18.31 -19.51
N TYR A 179 -0.78 -18.87 -20.34
CA TYR A 179 -2.11 -18.29 -20.52
C TYR A 179 -2.93 -18.26 -19.22
N CYS A 180 -2.87 -19.30 -18.39
CA CYS A 180 -3.51 -19.28 -17.07
C CYS A 180 -2.94 -18.16 -16.18
N SER A 181 -1.62 -17.95 -16.20
CA SER A 181 -0.98 -16.85 -15.47
C SER A 181 -1.44 -15.48 -15.99
N MET A 182 -1.47 -15.28 -17.32
CA MET A 182 -1.97 -14.04 -17.93
C MET A 182 -3.44 -13.79 -17.55
N LEU A 183 -4.29 -14.81 -17.61
CA LEU A 183 -5.70 -14.69 -17.24
C LEU A 183 -5.89 -14.36 -15.75
N ASN A 184 -5.03 -14.88 -14.88
CA ASN A 184 -5.04 -14.54 -13.47
C ASN A 184 -4.60 -13.09 -13.21
N ILE A 185 -3.62 -12.57 -13.96
CA ILE A 185 -3.23 -11.17 -13.91
C ILE A 185 -4.40 -10.29 -14.36
N LEU A 186 -5.00 -10.58 -15.52
CA LEU A 186 -6.14 -9.82 -16.03
C LEU A 186 -7.34 -9.83 -15.07
N LYS A 187 -7.60 -10.94 -14.37
CA LYS A 187 -8.63 -11.00 -13.32
C LYS A 187 -8.31 -10.10 -12.13
N LYS A 188 -7.05 -10.06 -11.69
CA LYS A 188 -6.62 -9.15 -10.62
C LYS A 188 -6.74 -7.70 -11.04
N ASP A 189 -6.37 -7.39 -12.28
CA ASP A 189 -6.48 -6.04 -12.85
C ASP A 189 -7.94 -5.61 -12.96
N ALA A 190 -8.84 -6.50 -13.40
CA ALA A 190 -10.27 -6.22 -13.44
C ALA A 190 -10.83 -5.88 -12.05
N ILE A 191 -10.49 -6.67 -11.02
CA ILE A 191 -10.88 -6.40 -9.63
C ILE A 191 -10.31 -5.04 -9.17
N PHE A 192 -9.05 -4.75 -9.49
CA PHE A 192 -8.42 -3.47 -9.15
C PHE A 192 -9.17 -2.30 -9.79
N PHE A 193 -9.46 -2.35 -11.09
CA PHE A 193 -10.19 -1.29 -11.78
C PHE A 193 -11.62 -1.13 -11.26
N ASP A 194 -12.32 -2.22 -10.93
CA ASP A 194 -13.65 -2.15 -10.33
C ASP A 194 -13.62 -1.44 -8.98
N THR A 195 -12.64 -1.78 -8.12
CA THR A 195 -12.47 -1.08 -6.84
C THR A 195 -12.14 0.40 -7.02
N LEU A 196 -11.24 0.75 -7.96
CA LEU A 196 -10.91 2.13 -8.28
C LEU A 196 -12.12 2.92 -8.78
N LEU A 197 -12.92 2.32 -9.66
CA LEU A 197 -14.15 2.93 -10.19
C LEU A 197 -15.19 3.15 -9.09
N ASN A 198 -15.32 2.23 -8.14
CA ASN A 198 -16.23 2.40 -7.01
C ASN A 198 -15.79 3.54 -6.08
N ILE A 199 -14.49 3.62 -5.76
CA ILE A 199 -13.93 4.73 -4.97
C ILE A 199 -14.17 6.08 -5.68
N LEU A 200 -13.96 6.13 -7.00
CA LEU A 200 -14.23 7.33 -7.80
C LEU A 200 -15.71 7.74 -7.75
N LYS A 201 -16.65 6.80 -7.86
CA LYS A 201 -18.09 7.08 -7.73
C LYS A 201 -18.47 7.59 -6.34
N GLU A 202 -17.91 7.00 -5.29
CA GLU A 202 -18.13 7.47 -3.91
C GLU A 202 -17.58 8.88 -3.70
N ASN A 203 -16.37 9.15 -4.22
CA ASN A 203 -15.76 10.47 -4.17
C ASN A 203 -16.58 11.50 -4.94
N GLN A 204 -17.09 11.17 -6.12
CA GLN A 204 -17.98 12.06 -6.86
C GLN A 204 -19.24 12.40 -6.06
N SER A 205 -19.88 11.39 -5.44
CA SER A 205 -21.08 11.60 -4.61
C SER A 205 -20.79 12.48 -3.39
N SER A 206 -19.66 12.25 -2.73
CA SER A 206 -19.25 13.05 -1.56
C SER A 206 -18.93 14.49 -1.95
N GLN A 207 -18.23 14.71 -3.07
CA GLN A 207 -17.94 16.04 -3.62
C GLN A 207 -19.22 16.77 -4.04
N CYS A 208 -20.17 16.10 -4.69
CA CYS A 208 -21.46 16.71 -5.01
C CYS A 208 -22.21 17.16 -3.74
N LYS A 209 -22.21 16.35 -2.68
CA LYS A 209 -22.84 16.70 -1.40
C LYS A 209 -22.15 17.90 -0.74
N THR A 210 -20.81 17.97 -0.76
CA THR A 210 -20.10 19.11 -0.18
C THR A 210 -20.33 20.38 -1.00
N MET A 211 -20.31 20.29 -2.34
CA MET A 211 -20.60 21.42 -3.22
C MET A 211 -22.02 21.96 -3.01
N LEU A 212 -23.01 21.08 -2.84
CA LEU A 212 -24.37 21.48 -2.49
C LEU A 212 -24.41 22.24 -1.16
N ARG A 213 -23.75 21.72 -0.11
CA ARG A 213 -23.69 22.40 1.20
C ARG A 213 -23.01 23.77 1.11
N VAL A 214 -21.89 23.87 0.39
CA VAL A 214 -21.19 25.13 0.18
C VAL A 214 -22.08 26.12 -0.57
N THR A 215 -22.84 25.66 -1.55
CA THR A 215 -23.78 26.51 -2.30
C THR A 215 -24.89 27.05 -1.38
N VAL A 216 -25.49 26.18 -0.57
CA VAL A 216 -26.52 26.58 0.42
C VAL A 216 -25.95 27.55 1.45
N MET A 217 -24.76 27.29 1.98
CA MET A 217 -24.09 28.21 2.91
C MET A 217 -23.77 29.55 2.25
N GLY A 218 -23.35 29.54 0.98
CA GLY A 218 -23.10 30.75 0.19
C GLY A 218 -24.37 31.57 -0.03
N GLN A 219 -25.50 30.92 -0.33
CA GLN A 219 -26.81 31.56 -0.45
C GLN A 219 -27.22 32.23 0.87
N LEU A 220 -27.15 31.50 1.99
CA LEU A 220 -27.47 32.04 3.31
C LEU A 220 -26.55 33.22 3.70
N ALA A 221 -25.26 33.14 3.37
CA ALA A 221 -24.33 34.23 3.62
C ALA A 221 -24.67 35.48 2.79
N ALA A 222 -25.06 35.30 1.52
CA ALA A 222 -25.50 36.38 0.65
C ALA A 222 -26.79 37.04 1.16
N GLU A 223 -27.79 36.23 1.57
CA GLU A 223 -29.03 36.72 2.17
C GLU A 223 -28.76 37.55 3.44
N ASN A 224 -27.91 37.04 4.34
CA ASN A 224 -27.51 37.77 5.54
C ASN A 224 -26.82 39.10 5.22
N LEU A 225 -25.97 39.13 4.20
CA LEU A 225 -25.29 40.34 3.76
C LEU A 225 -26.28 41.37 3.22
N ASP A 226 -27.24 40.94 2.40
CA ASP A 226 -28.30 41.80 1.86
C ASP A 226 -29.21 42.35 2.97
N ASP A 227 -29.57 41.54 3.96
CA ASP A 227 -30.32 41.96 5.14
C ASP A 227 -29.58 43.04 5.93
N VAL A 228 -28.29 42.83 6.19
CA VAL A 228 -27.42 43.81 6.85
C VAL A 228 -27.35 45.09 6.03
N ARG A 229 -27.17 44.99 4.71
CA ARG A 229 -27.14 46.14 3.80
C ARG A 229 -28.46 46.91 3.82
N GLN A 230 -29.60 46.22 3.87
CA GLN A 230 -30.91 46.85 3.97
C GLN A 230 -31.11 47.55 5.32
N LYS A 231 -30.67 46.92 6.43
CA LYS A 231 -30.67 47.53 7.76
C LYS A 231 -29.84 48.81 7.79
N TYR A 232 -28.63 48.79 7.23
CA TYR A 232 -27.81 50.00 7.08
C TYR A 232 -28.52 51.08 6.27
N LYS A 233 -29.10 50.75 5.10
CA LYS A 233 -29.88 51.72 4.31
C LYS A 233 -31.06 52.33 5.06
N ARG A 234 -31.74 51.56 5.94
CA ARG A 234 -32.81 52.08 6.81
C ARG A 234 -32.24 53.00 7.88
N MET A 235 -31.17 52.57 8.55
CA MET A 235 -30.50 53.36 9.58
C MET A 235 -29.98 54.70 9.04
N THR A 236 -29.31 54.70 7.88
CA THR A 236 -28.83 55.92 7.23
C THR A 236 -29.97 56.91 6.96
N ARG A 237 -31.14 56.44 6.49
CA ARG A 237 -32.31 57.30 6.28
C ARG A 237 -32.82 57.92 7.59
N VAL A 238 -32.87 57.14 8.68
CA VAL A 238 -33.27 57.64 10.01
C VAL A 238 -32.27 58.68 10.52
N VAL A 239 -30.97 58.40 10.42
CA VAL A 239 -29.90 59.33 10.84
C VAL A 239 -29.98 60.64 10.06
N LEU A 240 -30.14 60.59 8.74
CA LEU A 240 -30.29 61.79 7.90
C LEU A 240 -31.53 62.61 8.27
N ARG A 241 -32.66 61.94 8.55
CA ARG A 241 -33.87 62.63 9.02
C ARG A 241 -33.65 63.30 10.37
N ASN A 242 -33.01 62.60 11.32
CA ASN A 242 -32.68 63.16 12.62
C ASN A 242 -31.69 64.31 12.53
N MET A 243 -30.71 64.25 11.63
CA MET A 243 -29.79 65.35 11.35
C MET A 243 -30.53 66.59 10.85
N ARG A 244 -31.44 66.43 9.88
CA ARG A 244 -32.27 67.55 9.39
C ARG A 244 -33.15 68.15 10.50
N ILE A 245 -33.79 67.32 11.32
CA ILE A 245 -34.61 67.80 12.45
C ILE A 245 -33.75 68.57 13.45
N ARG A 246 -32.56 68.07 13.78
CA ARG A 246 -31.61 68.77 14.68
C ARG A 246 -31.14 70.09 14.08
N GLU A 247 -30.86 70.13 12.79
CA GLU A 247 -30.47 71.36 12.09
C GLU A 247 -31.59 72.40 12.13
N GLN A 248 -32.84 71.99 11.89
CA GLN A 248 -34.02 72.84 12.05
C GLN A 248 -34.17 73.34 13.49
N MET A 249 -34.08 72.46 14.48
CA MET A 249 -34.19 72.82 15.89
C MET A 249 -33.06 73.78 16.34
N LEU A 250 -31.84 73.58 15.84
CA LEU A 250 -30.73 74.50 16.09
C LEU A 250 -30.98 75.87 15.44
N SER A 251 -31.55 75.90 14.24
CA SER A 251 -31.91 77.17 13.59
C SER A 251 -32.99 77.93 14.37
N THR A 252 -34.00 77.23 14.91
CA THR A 252 -35.03 77.86 15.74
C THR A 252 -34.46 78.37 17.07
N VAL A 253 -33.58 77.59 17.72
CA VAL A 253 -32.91 78.02 18.95
C VAL A 253 -31.99 79.21 18.68
N ARG A 254 -31.27 79.24 17.55
CA ARG A 254 -30.46 80.41 17.16
C ARG A 254 -31.33 81.66 17.00
N CYS A 255 -32.47 81.56 16.31
CA CYS A 255 -33.40 82.69 16.20
C CYS A 255 -33.90 83.15 17.58
N GLN A 256 -34.25 82.22 18.48
CA GLN A 256 -34.66 82.56 19.85
C GLN A 256 -33.53 83.22 20.66
N VAL A 257 -32.28 82.77 20.50
CA VAL A 257 -31.12 83.39 21.14
C VAL A 257 -30.88 84.78 20.58
N ASP A 258 -30.99 84.97 19.27
CA ASP A 258 -30.87 86.28 18.63
C ASP A 258 -31.98 87.24 19.11
N ASP A 259 -33.22 86.75 19.24
CA ASP A 259 -34.35 87.51 19.81
C ASP A 259 -34.12 87.88 21.28
N LEU A 260 -33.66 86.92 22.10
CA LEU A 260 -33.32 87.15 23.51
C LEU A 260 -32.12 88.09 23.65
N TRP A 261 -31.16 88.01 22.74
CA TRP A 261 -30.00 88.88 22.69
C TRP A 261 -30.40 90.31 22.30
N ALA A 262 -31.28 90.48 21.31
CA ALA A 262 -31.87 91.77 20.96
C ALA A 262 -32.70 92.35 22.13
N TYR A 263 -33.48 91.51 22.80
CA TYR A 263 -34.23 91.89 24.01
C TYR A 263 -33.30 92.28 25.17
N ALA A 264 -32.25 91.51 25.44
CA ALA A 264 -31.25 91.80 26.45
C ALA A 264 -30.53 93.12 26.12
N GLN A 265 -30.11 93.33 24.87
CA GLN A 265 -29.55 94.60 24.40
C GLN A 265 -30.52 95.79 24.61
N SER A 266 -31.83 95.57 24.43
CA SER A 266 -32.84 96.59 24.72
C SER A 266 -33.03 96.88 26.23
N LEU A 267 -32.71 95.91 27.08
CA LEU A 267 -32.77 96.01 28.54
C LEU A 267 -31.48 96.58 29.17
N VAL A 268 -30.37 96.63 28.43
CA VAL A 268 -29.14 97.29 28.91
C VAL A 268 -29.35 98.81 28.90
N ARG A 269 -29.98 99.32 29.96
CA ARG A 269 -29.56 100.58 30.58
C ARG A 269 -28.30 100.27 31.38
N VAL A 270 -27.23 100.98 31.06
CA VAL A 270 -25.95 100.94 31.79
C VAL A 270 -26.17 101.52 33.18
N GLU A 271 -26.61 100.70 34.14
CA GLU A 271 -26.55 101.02 35.57
C GLU A 271 -26.05 99.80 36.34
N SER A 272 -24.83 99.97 36.81
CA SER A 272 -24.05 99.28 37.85
C SER A 272 -24.80 98.40 38.86
N ASP A 273 -24.30 97.17 38.97
CA ASP A 273 -24.04 96.39 40.18
C ASP A 273 -24.79 96.79 41.47
N SER A 274 -25.73 95.94 41.88
CA SER A 274 -25.93 95.68 43.31
C SER A 274 -26.19 94.19 43.56
N ALA A 275 -25.22 93.57 44.21
CA ALA A 275 -25.27 92.21 44.70
C ALA A 275 -26.33 92.09 45.81
N PHE A 276 -27.36 91.26 45.60
CA PHE A 276 -28.22 90.80 46.68
C PHE A 276 -27.77 89.41 47.14
N ALA A 277 -26.90 89.41 48.15
CA ALA A 277 -26.66 88.24 48.98
C ALA A 277 -27.90 87.99 49.85
N LYS A 278 -28.64 86.92 49.59
CA LYS A 278 -29.67 86.40 50.51
C LYS A 278 -29.12 85.17 51.23
N LYS A 279 -29.06 85.32 52.56
CA LYS A 279 -28.65 84.36 53.59
C LYS A 279 -29.41 83.05 53.48
N ASP A 280 -28.67 81.95 53.49
CA ASP A 280 -29.15 80.60 53.80
C ASP A 280 -29.63 80.53 55.25
N THR A 281 -30.91 80.20 55.44
CA THR A 281 -31.43 79.67 56.69
C THR A 281 -31.53 78.16 56.59
N VAL A 282 -30.54 77.48 57.18
CA VAL A 282 -30.52 76.02 57.34
C VAL A 282 -31.40 75.66 58.53
N GLU A 283 -32.65 75.32 58.27
CA GLU A 283 -33.38 74.38 59.13
C GLU A 283 -32.97 72.96 58.70
N THR A 284 -32.42 72.19 59.63
CA THR A 284 -32.10 70.77 59.46
C THR A 284 -33.34 69.95 59.77
N SER A 285 -34.25 69.87 58.80
CA SER A 285 -35.33 68.88 58.80
C SER A 285 -34.79 67.52 58.37
N ALA A 286 -35.45 66.44 58.77
CA ALA A 286 -35.14 65.07 58.35
C ALA A 286 -35.01 64.91 56.82
N ASP A 287 -35.62 65.82 56.07
CA ASP A 287 -35.55 65.90 54.61
C ASP A 287 -34.13 66.15 54.10
N LYS A 288 -33.29 66.94 54.78
CA LYS A 288 -31.89 67.16 54.35
C LYS A 288 -31.01 65.93 54.51
N ILE A 289 -31.30 65.10 55.51
CA ILE A 289 -30.57 63.83 55.70
C ILE A 289 -30.97 62.84 54.59
N LEU A 290 -32.27 62.77 54.28
CA LEU A 290 -32.78 61.99 53.15
C LEU A 290 -32.23 62.50 51.81
N GLU A 291 -32.15 63.80 51.60
CA GLU A 291 -31.63 64.42 50.39
C GLU A 291 -30.14 64.14 50.22
N ASN A 292 -29.34 64.24 51.29
CA ASN A 292 -27.93 63.85 51.29
C ASN A 292 -27.74 62.34 51.03
N GLN A 293 -28.61 61.49 51.56
CA GLN A 293 -28.60 60.05 51.26
C GLN A 293 -29.00 59.75 49.82
N LEU A 294 -29.94 60.51 49.27
CA LEU A 294 -30.38 60.39 47.88
C LEU A 294 -29.29 60.84 46.90
N ILE A 295 -28.60 61.94 47.21
CA ILE A 295 -27.44 62.43 46.46
C ILE A 295 -26.31 61.38 46.49
N HIS A 296 -26.02 60.82 47.67
CA HIS A 296 -25.01 59.77 47.80
C HIS A 296 -25.38 58.49 47.02
N LEU A 297 -26.65 58.08 47.03
CA LEU A 297 -27.14 56.96 46.22
C LEU A 297 -27.05 57.26 44.72
N GLN A 298 -27.39 58.48 44.31
CA GLN A 298 -27.28 58.93 42.92
C GLN A 298 -25.82 58.94 42.46
N ASP A 299 -24.89 59.37 43.31
CA ASP A 299 -23.46 59.30 43.05
C ASP A 299 -22.95 57.87 42.92
N ILE A 300 -23.42 56.95 43.77
CA ILE A 300 -23.11 55.52 43.63
C ILE A 300 -23.64 55.00 42.29
N CYS A 301 -24.90 55.29 41.94
CA CYS A 301 -25.49 54.86 40.68
C CYS A 301 -24.75 55.46 39.46
N ASN A 302 -24.29 56.70 39.54
CA ASN A 302 -23.47 57.34 38.52
C ASN A 302 -22.11 56.66 38.38
N ARG A 303 -21.43 56.36 39.48
CA ARG A 303 -20.18 55.60 39.46
C ARG A 303 -20.37 54.22 38.83
N VAL A 304 -21.45 53.52 39.17
CA VAL A 304 -21.78 52.22 38.56
C VAL A 304 -22.01 52.37 37.06
N LYS A 305 -22.82 53.35 36.65
CA LYS A 305 -23.08 53.67 35.25
C LYS A 305 -21.80 53.96 34.46
N ASP A 306 -20.88 54.74 35.04
CA ASP A 306 -19.59 55.10 34.43
C ASP A 306 -18.66 53.88 34.35
N THR A 307 -18.60 53.04 35.39
CA THR A 307 -17.77 51.82 35.38
C THR A 307 -18.20 50.81 34.32
N PHE A 308 -19.50 50.70 34.04
CA PHE A 308 -20.03 49.85 32.97
C PHE A 308 -20.10 50.55 31.60
N LEU A 309 -19.70 51.82 31.52
CA LEU A 309 -19.71 52.65 30.30
C LEU A 309 -21.10 52.69 29.62
N VAL A 310 -22.14 52.87 30.42
CA VAL A 310 -23.54 52.77 29.97
C VAL A 310 -24.22 54.14 29.95
N HIS A 311 -25.04 54.42 28.92
CA HIS A 311 -25.75 55.70 28.81
C HIS A 311 -27.00 55.81 29.72
N GLN A 312 -27.67 54.69 30.02
CA GLN A 312 -28.90 54.65 30.83
C GLN A 312 -28.81 53.55 31.90
N TYR A 313 -29.40 53.76 33.09
CA TYR A 313 -29.23 52.81 34.21
C TYR A 313 -29.85 51.43 33.97
N HIS A 314 -30.89 51.31 33.13
CA HIS A 314 -31.52 50.02 32.84
C HIS A 314 -30.64 49.08 32.01
N ASP A 315 -29.71 49.62 31.23
CA ASP A 315 -28.79 48.85 30.39
C ASP A 315 -27.64 48.21 31.20
N VAL A 316 -27.47 48.58 32.48
CA VAL A 316 -26.43 48.02 33.37
C VAL A 316 -26.62 46.51 33.55
N LEU A 317 -27.88 46.06 33.68
CA LEU A 317 -28.18 44.63 33.83
C LEU A 317 -27.84 43.85 32.56
N SER A 318 -28.19 44.36 31.38
CA SER A 318 -27.86 43.71 30.12
C SER A 318 -26.35 43.61 29.90
N ARG A 319 -25.57 44.63 30.30
CA ARG A 319 -24.10 44.56 30.26
C ARG A 319 -23.52 43.53 31.23
N LEU A 320 -24.11 43.38 32.40
CA LEU A 320 -23.72 42.35 33.37
C LEU A 320 -24.02 40.94 32.85
N GLU A 321 -25.17 40.73 32.20
CA GLU A 321 -25.51 39.46 31.56
C GLU A 321 -24.56 39.15 30.40
N ASP A 322 -24.27 40.13 29.54
CA ASP A 322 -23.29 39.98 28.46
C ASP A 322 -21.90 39.62 29.00
N GLN A 323 -21.46 40.29 30.08
CA GLN A 323 -20.19 40.01 30.72
C GLN A 323 -20.16 38.61 31.35
N ALA A 324 -21.28 38.16 31.95
CA ALA A 324 -21.41 36.81 32.47
C ALA A 324 -21.35 35.77 31.35
N ASN A 325 -22.02 36.00 30.23
CA ASN A 325 -22.02 35.14 29.04
C ASN A 325 -20.65 35.08 28.36
N GLN A 326 -19.93 36.21 28.30
CA GLN A 326 -18.55 36.24 27.81
C GLN A 326 -17.63 35.45 28.74
N LYS A 327 -17.78 35.61 30.06
CA LYS A 327 -17.00 34.86 31.06
C LYS A 327 -17.23 33.35 30.93
N THR A 328 -18.48 32.88 30.79
CA THR A 328 -18.77 31.44 30.61
C THR A 328 -18.18 30.91 29.30
N THR A 329 -18.27 31.68 28.21
CA THR A 329 -17.68 31.32 26.91
C THR A 329 -16.15 31.23 26.98
N LEU A 330 -15.50 32.19 27.65
CA LEU A 330 -14.05 32.18 27.85
C LEU A 330 -13.60 31.03 28.73
N LEU A 331 -14.34 30.71 29.81
CA LEU A 331 -14.06 29.55 30.66
C LEU A 331 -14.21 28.24 29.88
N ALA A 332 -15.24 28.11 29.04
CA ALA A 332 -15.41 26.94 28.17
C ALA A 332 -14.23 26.81 27.19
N ARG A 333 -13.80 27.91 26.56
CA ARG A 333 -12.63 27.91 25.67
C ARG A 333 -11.34 27.54 26.39
N LEU A 334 -11.14 28.05 27.61
CA LEU A 334 -9.99 27.71 28.45
C LEU A 334 -9.99 26.22 28.81
N SER A 335 -11.15 25.65 29.17
CA SER A 335 -11.28 24.21 29.46
C SER A 335 -10.97 23.33 28.24
N ALA A 336 -11.40 23.74 27.04
CA ALA A 336 -11.08 23.04 25.81
C ALA A 336 -9.58 23.12 25.48
N ASN A 337 -8.96 24.27 25.72
CA ASN A 337 -7.53 24.45 25.51
C ASN A 337 -6.69 23.58 26.46
N ILE A 338 -7.06 23.49 27.74
CA ILE A 338 -6.40 22.58 28.70
C ILE A 338 -6.51 21.12 28.24
N LYS A 339 -7.70 20.67 27.82
CA LYS A 339 -7.88 19.31 27.27
C LYS A 339 -7.01 19.08 26.03
N ASN A 340 -6.91 20.05 25.13
CA ASN A 340 -6.05 19.95 23.95
C ASN A 340 -4.57 19.89 24.33
N HIS A 341 -4.14 20.69 25.29
CA HIS A 341 -2.78 20.65 25.83
C HIS A 341 -2.46 19.27 26.41
N ASP A 342 -3.36 18.69 27.22
CA ASP A 342 -3.17 17.37 27.81
C ASP A 342 -3.12 16.26 26.76
N LEU A 343 -3.97 16.35 25.72
CA LEU A 343 -3.93 15.43 24.58
C LEU A 343 -2.60 15.50 23.82
N LEU A 344 -2.09 16.71 23.58
CA LEU A 344 -0.78 16.90 22.94
C LEU A 344 0.36 16.41 23.83
N PHE A 345 0.28 16.63 25.14
CA PHE A 345 1.25 16.14 26.10
C PHE A 345 1.27 14.61 26.14
N ASN A 346 0.10 13.96 26.12
CA ASN A 346 -0.01 12.52 26.05
C ASN A 346 0.56 11.95 24.74
N LYS A 347 0.26 12.57 23.60
CA LYS A 347 0.86 12.19 22.30
C LYS A 347 2.38 12.33 22.31
N LYS A 348 2.90 13.41 22.90
CA LYS A 348 4.34 13.61 23.08
C LYS A 348 4.94 12.48 23.92
N ASN A 349 4.34 12.13 25.05
CA ASN A 349 4.84 11.05 25.91
C ASN A 349 4.83 9.69 25.20
N GLN A 350 3.78 9.39 24.43
CA GLN A 350 3.72 8.20 23.58
C GLN A 350 4.84 8.20 22.53
N ALA A 351 5.06 9.32 21.85
CA ALA A 351 6.13 9.45 20.86
C ALA A 351 7.53 9.28 21.48
N VAL A 352 7.74 9.81 22.70
CA VAL A 352 8.98 9.62 23.46
C VAL A 352 9.17 8.15 23.83
N GLN A 353 8.13 7.46 24.31
CA GLN A 353 8.18 6.02 24.60
C GLN A 353 8.50 5.21 23.34
N ILE A 354 7.86 5.51 22.21
CA ILE A 354 8.15 4.85 20.93
C ILE A 354 9.62 5.10 20.54
N LEU A 355 10.11 6.32 20.66
CA LEU A 355 11.49 6.67 20.35
C LEU A 355 12.49 5.95 21.27
N GLU A 356 12.20 5.81 22.56
CA GLU A 356 13.01 5.01 23.49
C GLU A 356 12.99 3.52 23.12
N THR A 357 11.82 2.95 22.80
CA THR A 357 11.74 1.56 22.35
C THR A 357 12.51 1.32 21.05
N LEU A 358 12.50 2.28 20.12
CA LEU A 358 13.27 2.22 18.88
C LEU A 358 14.77 2.36 19.13
N LYS A 359 15.20 3.25 20.05
CA LYS A 359 16.62 3.38 20.44
C LYS A 359 17.17 2.09 21.06
N HIS A 360 16.36 1.35 21.81
CA HIS A 360 16.76 0.11 22.46
C HIS A 360 16.52 -1.14 21.59
N SER A 361 15.88 -1.00 20.43
CA SER A 361 15.62 -2.07 19.48
C SER A 361 16.55 -1.93 18.27
N THR A 362 17.67 -2.65 18.27
CA THR A 362 18.65 -2.67 17.17
C THR A 362 18.15 -3.42 15.93
N LYS A 363 17.23 -4.38 16.11
CA LYS A 363 16.70 -5.26 15.06
C LYS A 363 15.94 -4.55 13.92
N PRO A 364 15.00 -3.60 14.17
CA PRO A 364 14.29 -2.92 13.09
C PRO A 364 15.19 -1.96 12.30
N ILE A 365 16.21 -1.36 12.93
CA ILE A 365 17.13 -0.43 12.24
C ILE A 365 17.98 -1.16 11.21
N GLU A 366 18.47 -2.36 11.55
CA GLU A 366 19.22 -3.20 10.62
C GLU A 366 18.34 -3.72 9.48
N GLN A 367 17.10 -4.13 9.76
CA GLN A 367 16.13 -4.52 8.73
C GLN A 367 15.79 -3.36 7.79
N TYR A 368 15.66 -2.14 8.29
CA TYR A 368 15.45 -0.96 7.43
C TYR A 368 16.66 -0.66 6.53
N LYS A 369 17.89 -0.85 7.03
CA LYS A 369 19.10 -0.68 6.22
C LYS A 369 19.23 -1.75 5.13
N ILE A 370 18.91 -3.00 5.45
CA ILE A 370 18.91 -4.12 4.49
C ILE A 370 17.86 -3.88 3.40
N ASN A 371 16.62 -3.56 3.79
CA ASN A 371 15.56 -3.23 2.84
C ASN A 371 15.89 -1.99 2.00
N GLY A 372 16.58 -1.00 2.57
CA GLY A 372 17.06 0.17 1.84
C GLY A 372 18.06 -0.18 0.74
N HIS A 373 19.01 -1.08 1.02
CA HIS A 373 19.97 -1.57 0.03
C HIS A 373 19.28 -2.40 -1.08
N GLU A 374 18.36 -3.29 -0.72
CA GLU A 374 17.61 -4.09 -1.72
C GLU A 374 16.79 -3.20 -2.67
N ILE A 375 16.14 -2.16 -2.16
CA ILE A 375 15.37 -1.22 -2.99
C ILE A 375 16.30 -0.42 -3.92
N LEU A 376 17.48 -0.01 -3.44
CA LEU A 376 18.46 0.70 -4.26
C LEU A 376 18.99 -0.19 -5.41
N GLU A 377 19.29 -1.45 -5.13
CA GLU A 377 19.69 -2.42 -6.17
C GLU A 377 18.58 -2.63 -7.21
N GLN A 378 17.32 -2.72 -6.78
CA GLN A 378 16.18 -2.81 -7.70
C GLN A 378 16.05 -1.57 -8.60
N ILE A 379 16.26 -0.37 -8.04
CA ILE A 379 16.25 0.87 -8.80
C ILE A 379 17.39 0.90 -9.84
N GLU A 380 18.58 0.41 -9.49
CA GLU A 380 19.69 0.33 -10.43
C GLU A 380 19.44 -0.66 -11.57
N LEU A 381 18.83 -1.81 -11.28
CA LEU A 381 18.43 -2.79 -12.29
C LEU A 381 17.38 -2.22 -13.25
N GLU A 382 16.36 -1.54 -12.73
CA GLU A 382 15.34 -0.91 -13.57
C GLU A 382 15.91 0.25 -14.42
N LYS A 383 16.87 1.02 -13.88
CA LYS A 383 17.59 2.04 -14.67
C LYS A 383 18.40 1.42 -15.82
N LYS A 384 19.01 0.24 -15.63
CA LYS A 384 19.71 -0.47 -16.72
C LYS A 384 18.72 -0.92 -17.80
N ARG A 385 17.58 -1.51 -17.41
CA ARG A 385 16.51 -1.88 -18.35
C ARG A 385 15.97 -0.69 -19.13
N GLU A 386 15.80 0.45 -18.47
CA GLU A 386 15.34 1.68 -19.14
C GLU A 386 16.33 2.14 -20.22
N LYS A 387 17.65 2.05 -19.96
CA LYS A 387 18.69 2.38 -20.94
C LYS A 387 18.64 1.44 -22.13
N GLU A 388 18.59 0.13 -21.90
CA GLU A 388 18.48 -0.89 -22.96
C GLU A 388 17.23 -0.67 -23.84
N LEU A 389 16.08 -0.38 -23.23
CA LEU A 389 14.84 -0.08 -23.97
C LEU A 389 14.95 1.21 -24.79
N LYS A 390 15.63 2.24 -24.28
CA LYS A 390 15.88 3.48 -25.04
C LYS A 390 16.79 3.22 -26.23
N GLU A 391 17.84 2.41 -26.09
CA GLU A 391 18.71 2.02 -27.19
C GLU A 391 17.96 1.20 -28.24
N LEU A 392 17.15 0.23 -27.83
CA LEU A 392 16.32 -0.56 -28.73
C LEU A 392 15.29 0.31 -29.47
N LYS A 393 14.72 1.31 -28.80
CA LYS A 393 13.82 2.29 -29.43
C LYS A 393 14.55 3.17 -30.45
N LYS A 394 15.79 3.58 -30.18
CA LYS A 394 16.63 4.31 -31.16
C LYS A 394 16.93 3.45 -32.39
N ALA A 395 17.41 2.23 -32.20
CA ALA A 395 17.69 1.30 -33.29
C ALA A 395 16.45 1.00 -34.15
N ARG A 396 15.28 0.80 -33.52
CA ARG A 396 14.02 0.65 -34.26
C ARG A 396 13.58 1.92 -34.97
N GLY A 397 13.84 3.09 -34.38
CA GLY A 397 13.58 4.39 -34.99
C GLY A 397 14.41 4.59 -36.26
N GLU A 398 15.71 4.30 -36.20
CA GLU A 398 16.65 4.35 -37.33
C GLU A 398 16.24 3.39 -38.45
N LEU A 399 15.85 2.17 -38.10
CA LEU A 399 15.37 1.20 -39.09
C LEU A 399 14.08 1.67 -39.77
N LEU A 400 13.16 2.29 -39.03
CA LEU A 400 11.92 2.82 -39.58
C LEU A 400 12.16 4.05 -40.47
N THR A 401 13.13 4.90 -40.14
CA THR A 401 13.55 5.99 -41.03
C THR A 401 14.18 5.47 -42.31
N ASN A 402 15.01 4.41 -42.23
CA ASN A 402 15.60 3.78 -43.41
C ASN A 402 14.53 3.16 -44.32
N ILE A 403 13.54 2.46 -43.75
CA ILE A 403 12.39 1.94 -44.50
C ILE A 403 11.61 3.07 -45.17
N ARG A 404 11.35 4.17 -44.45
CA ARG A 404 10.63 5.32 -45.00
C ARG A 404 11.41 5.94 -46.17
N ALA A 405 12.72 6.14 -46.02
CA ALA A 405 13.58 6.68 -47.08
C ALA A 405 13.61 5.76 -48.31
N ALA A 406 13.73 4.45 -48.11
CA ALA A 406 13.70 3.47 -49.21
C ALA A 406 12.36 3.49 -49.96
N LEU A 407 11.24 3.52 -49.25
CA LEU A 407 9.92 3.61 -49.88
C LEU A 407 9.72 4.95 -50.59
N HIS A 408 10.22 6.05 -50.03
CA HIS A 408 10.20 7.35 -50.69
C HIS A 408 11.01 7.32 -52.00
N ASN A 409 12.20 6.71 -51.99
CA ASN A 409 13.01 6.51 -53.19
C ASN A 409 12.30 5.66 -54.25
N ILE A 410 11.58 4.62 -53.84
CA ILE A 410 10.77 3.81 -54.79
C ILE A 410 9.60 4.65 -55.33
N SER A 411 8.95 5.45 -54.50
CA SER A 411 7.85 6.33 -54.90
C SER A 411 8.29 7.40 -55.90
N THR A 412 9.47 7.99 -55.71
CA THR A 412 10.05 8.98 -56.65
C THR A 412 10.46 8.33 -57.97
N MET A 413 11.01 7.11 -57.96
CA MET A 413 11.27 6.36 -59.21
C MET A 413 9.98 6.05 -59.97
N LEU A 414 8.86 5.85 -59.26
CA LEU A 414 7.54 5.61 -59.84
C LEU A 414 6.75 6.91 -60.13
N PHE A 415 7.40 8.07 -60.13
CA PHE A 415 6.76 9.37 -60.37
C PHE A 415 6.11 9.45 -61.76
N PHE A 416 6.77 8.90 -62.79
CA PHE A 416 6.31 8.96 -64.18
C PHE A 416 5.19 7.96 -64.54
N VAL A 417 4.75 7.11 -63.61
CA VAL A 417 3.67 6.14 -63.84
C VAL A 417 2.32 6.86 -63.66
N LYS A 418 1.75 7.35 -64.76
CA LYS A 418 0.42 7.96 -64.77
C LYS A 418 -0.66 6.89 -64.53
N PRO A 419 -1.65 7.12 -63.64
CA PRO A 419 -2.74 6.19 -63.45
C PRO A 419 -3.62 6.15 -64.70
N VAL A 420 -3.72 4.98 -65.33
CA VAL A 420 -4.72 4.77 -66.38
C VAL A 420 -6.10 4.75 -65.72
N ALA A 421 -6.92 5.74 -66.04
CA ALA A 421 -8.33 5.76 -65.69
C ALA A 421 -9.04 4.59 -66.40
N VAL A 422 -9.24 3.49 -65.68
CA VAL A 422 -10.00 2.34 -66.16
C VAL A 422 -11.46 2.78 -66.33
N LYS A 423 -11.86 3.03 -67.59
CA LYS A 423 -13.27 3.22 -67.97
C LYS A 423 -14.05 1.95 -67.62
N ALA A 424 -14.73 1.98 -66.49
CA ALA A 424 -15.69 0.96 -66.09
C ALA A 424 -16.82 0.87 -67.12
N VAL A 425 -16.96 -0.31 -67.72
CA VAL A 425 -18.04 -0.70 -68.61
C VAL A 425 -19.38 -0.57 -67.88
N LYS A 426 -20.18 0.43 -68.26
CA LYS A 426 -21.63 0.45 -68.03
C LYS A 426 -22.33 0.63 -69.38
N LYS A 427 -23.05 -0.41 -69.78
CA LYS A 427 -24.08 -0.37 -70.83
C LYS A 427 -25.13 0.69 -70.44
N ILE A 428 -25.47 1.60 -71.36
CA ILE A 428 -26.83 1.91 -71.85
C ILE A 428 -26.76 3.04 -72.90
N ALA A 429 -27.23 2.70 -74.11
CA ALA A 429 -27.94 3.45 -75.14
C ALA A 429 -27.60 4.93 -75.52
N LYS A 430 -27.28 5.05 -76.82
CA LYS A 430 -27.77 5.98 -77.86
C LYS A 430 -27.47 7.48 -77.81
N ASP A 431 -26.80 7.87 -78.91
CA ASP A 431 -26.94 9.08 -79.72
C ASP A 431 -26.65 10.46 -79.08
N VAL A 432 -25.58 11.10 -79.55
CA VAL A 432 -25.62 12.24 -80.50
C VAL A 432 -24.28 13.02 -80.46
N ASN A 433 -23.75 13.24 -81.67
CA ASN A 433 -22.78 14.23 -82.13
C ASN A 433 -21.34 14.31 -81.60
N LYS A 434 -20.45 13.93 -82.53
CA LYS A 434 -19.09 14.43 -82.72
C LYS A 434 -19.11 15.92 -83.04
N GLN A 435 -18.58 16.78 -82.16
CA GLN A 435 -17.81 17.98 -82.51
C GLN A 435 -17.42 18.72 -81.23
N THR A 436 -16.16 18.57 -80.79
CA THR A 436 -15.36 19.50 -79.94
C THR A 436 -14.13 18.81 -79.31
N LEU A 437 -13.58 17.75 -79.92
CA LEU A 437 -12.50 16.95 -79.33
C LEU A 437 -11.08 17.37 -79.73
N LYS A 438 -10.83 18.67 -80.02
CA LYS A 438 -9.50 19.12 -80.47
C LYS A 438 -8.90 20.36 -79.82
N GLU A 439 -9.55 20.99 -78.83
CA GLU A 439 -9.00 22.20 -78.19
C GLU A 439 -8.79 22.10 -76.66
N MET A 440 -9.03 20.94 -76.04
CA MET A 440 -8.82 20.75 -74.59
C MET A 440 -7.52 20.02 -74.19
N ILE A 441 -6.61 19.75 -75.13
CA ILE A 441 -5.41 18.92 -74.86
C ILE A 441 -4.22 19.74 -74.33
N ALA A 442 -4.22 21.07 -74.43
CA ALA A 442 -3.03 21.87 -74.10
C ALA A 442 -3.03 22.53 -72.70
N ILE A 443 -4.13 22.42 -71.92
CA ILE A 443 -4.27 23.13 -70.63
C ILE A 443 -4.12 22.19 -69.42
N ASP A 444 -4.20 20.86 -69.61
CA ASP A 444 -4.17 19.87 -68.52
C ASP A 444 -2.75 19.58 -67.99
N ASP A 445 -1.73 19.68 -68.83
CA ASP A 445 -0.37 19.26 -68.47
C ASP A 445 0.32 20.17 -67.42
N LYS A 446 -0.19 21.39 -67.17
CA LYS A 446 0.38 22.30 -66.15
C LYS A 446 -0.30 22.22 -64.79
N LYS A 447 -1.59 21.84 -64.71
CA LYS A 447 -2.30 21.69 -63.44
C LYS A 447 -2.01 20.34 -62.78
N ASP A 448 -1.85 19.29 -63.59
CA ASP A 448 -1.50 17.96 -63.09
C ASP A 448 -0.13 17.92 -62.38
N MET A 449 0.82 18.76 -62.79
CA MET A 449 2.17 18.83 -62.19
C MET A 449 2.18 19.49 -60.80
N GLU A 450 1.28 20.43 -60.55
CA GLU A 450 1.22 21.19 -59.28
C GLU A 450 0.36 20.44 -58.24
N GLU A 451 -0.68 19.73 -58.69
CA GLU A 451 -1.52 18.86 -57.86
C GLU A 451 -0.78 17.57 -57.43
N THR A 452 0.12 17.03 -58.27
CA THR A 452 0.98 15.89 -57.89
C THR A 452 2.15 16.24 -56.95
N LEU A 453 2.61 17.49 -56.94
CA LEU A 453 3.63 17.96 -55.99
C LEU A 453 3.03 18.14 -54.58
N LEU A 454 1.79 18.62 -54.47
CA LEU A 454 1.07 18.75 -53.21
C LEU A 454 0.67 17.38 -52.60
N GLU A 455 0.40 16.37 -53.43
CA GLU A 455 0.12 15.00 -52.97
C GLU A 455 1.34 14.21 -52.45
N LEU A 456 2.55 14.70 -52.74
CA LEU A 456 3.81 14.15 -52.22
C LEU A 456 4.07 14.62 -50.79
N GLU A 457 3.77 15.88 -50.45
CA GLU A 457 3.92 16.44 -49.10
C GLU A 457 2.96 15.79 -48.08
N GLU A 458 1.69 15.54 -48.44
CA GLU A 458 0.73 14.89 -47.52
C GLU A 458 0.97 13.39 -47.32
N GLY A 459 1.77 12.75 -48.17
CA GLY A 459 2.11 11.33 -48.12
C GLY A 459 3.23 10.96 -47.13
N GLU A 460 3.97 11.95 -46.61
CA GLU A 460 5.21 11.74 -45.84
C GLU A 460 4.99 11.10 -44.45
N ALA A 461 3.78 11.24 -43.88
CA ALA A 461 3.53 10.84 -42.49
C ALA A 461 3.34 9.32 -42.28
N ASN A 462 2.89 8.57 -43.31
CA ASN A 462 2.42 7.19 -43.11
C ASN A 462 3.04 6.19 -44.09
N VAL A 463 3.97 5.37 -43.57
CA VAL A 463 4.69 4.31 -44.30
C VAL A 463 3.75 3.35 -45.05
N LEU A 464 2.58 3.03 -44.45
CA LEU A 464 1.58 2.15 -45.05
C LEU A 464 0.84 2.77 -46.24
N LEU A 465 0.62 4.09 -46.23
CA LEU A 465 0.02 4.80 -47.36
C LEU A 465 1.02 4.91 -48.52
N LEU A 466 2.30 5.12 -48.22
CA LEU A 466 3.36 5.10 -49.22
C LEU A 466 3.48 3.72 -49.87
N LEU A 467 3.44 2.66 -49.07
CA LEU A 467 3.46 1.28 -49.56
C LEU A 467 2.28 0.98 -50.48
N SER A 468 1.05 1.35 -50.10
CA SER A 468 -0.14 1.07 -50.92
C SER A 468 -0.14 1.86 -52.25
N LYS A 469 0.35 3.10 -52.24
CA LYS A 469 0.57 3.89 -53.47
C LYS A 469 1.60 3.22 -54.40
N ILE A 470 2.73 2.76 -53.85
CA ILE A 470 3.77 2.04 -54.58
C ILE A 470 3.22 0.74 -55.17
N THR A 471 2.53 -0.08 -54.38
CA THR A 471 1.95 -1.35 -54.84
C THR A 471 0.96 -1.13 -55.99
N ARG A 472 0.13 -0.08 -55.92
CA ARG A 472 -0.81 0.27 -56.99
C ARG A 472 -0.07 0.68 -58.28
N LYS A 473 0.98 1.50 -58.18
CA LYS A 473 1.78 1.94 -59.33
C LYS A 473 2.59 0.80 -59.95
N ILE A 474 3.17 -0.09 -59.15
CA ILE A 474 3.82 -1.32 -59.62
C ILE A 474 2.81 -2.22 -60.32
N GLY A 475 1.61 -2.39 -59.76
CA GLY A 475 0.54 -3.17 -60.42
C GLY A 475 0.12 -2.62 -61.78
N ILE A 476 0.15 -1.29 -61.95
CA ILE A 476 -0.11 -0.64 -63.26
C ILE A 476 1.05 -0.91 -64.24
N LEU A 477 2.30 -0.79 -63.79
CA LEU A 477 3.46 -1.16 -64.62
C LEU A 477 3.42 -2.63 -65.06
N PHE A 478 3.04 -3.51 -64.15
CA PHE A 478 2.91 -4.95 -64.40
C PHE A 478 1.78 -5.26 -65.39
N ALA A 479 0.70 -4.48 -65.37
CA ALA A 479 -0.40 -4.62 -66.33
C ALA A 479 -0.10 -3.98 -67.70
N MET A 480 0.81 -3.00 -67.75
CA MET A 480 1.25 -2.37 -69.01
C MET A 480 2.33 -3.17 -69.72
N SER A 481 3.16 -3.88 -68.96
CA SER A 481 4.17 -4.76 -69.52
C SER A 481 3.52 -6.12 -69.80
N ASN A 482 3.10 -6.35 -71.04
CA ASN A 482 2.69 -7.68 -71.51
C ASN A 482 3.92 -8.63 -71.56
N PHE A 483 4.56 -8.91 -70.43
CA PHE A 483 5.54 -9.98 -70.30
C PHE A 483 4.78 -11.27 -69.96
N ASP A 484 4.88 -12.27 -70.85
CA ASP A 484 4.51 -13.64 -70.51
C ASP A 484 5.52 -14.16 -69.47
N LEU A 485 5.08 -14.19 -68.21
CA LEU A 485 5.94 -14.34 -67.03
C LEU A 485 6.25 -15.78 -66.63
N ASN A 486 5.86 -16.80 -67.40
CA ASN A 486 6.06 -18.18 -66.96
C ASN A 486 7.54 -18.63 -66.94
N GLU A 487 8.41 -18.10 -67.82
CA GLU A 487 9.84 -18.45 -67.83
C GLU A 487 10.74 -17.35 -67.23
N GLN A 488 10.21 -16.13 -67.08
CA GLN A 488 10.93 -15.01 -66.47
C GLN A 488 10.67 -14.86 -64.97
N GLU A 489 9.61 -15.46 -64.42
CA GLU A 489 9.40 -15.50 -62.96
C GLU A 489 10.45 -16.34 -62.24
N GLU A 490 10.83 -17.51 -62.77
CA GLU A 490 11.93 -18.30 -62.18
C GLU A 490 13.26 -17.54 -62.27
N LYS A 491 13.55 -16.89 -63.41
CA LYS A 491 14.75 -16.05 -63.55
C LYS A 491 14.70 -14.80 -62.67
N ALA A 492 13.55 -14.19 -62.46
CA ALA A 492 13.37 -13.04 -61.58
C ALA A 492 13.42 -13.45 -60.10
N GLN A 493 12.89 -14.63 -59.76
CA GLN A 493 13.03 -15.24 -58.44
C GLN A 493 14.49 -15.58 -58.16
N ASP A 494 15.19 -16.19 -59.11
CA ASP A 494 16.62 -16.47 -59.02
C ASP A 494 17.43 -15.18 -58.90
N LEU A 495 17.13 -14.14 -59.70
CA LEU A 495 17.80 -12.83 -59.58
C LEU A 495 17.49 -12.13 -58.25
N TYR A 496 16.26 -12.26 -57.74
CA TYR A 496 15.89 -11.71 -56.44
C TYR A 496 16.53 -12.51 -55.29
N GLN A 497 16.59 -13.84 -55.37
CA GLN A 497 17.32 -14.68 -54.43
C GLN A 497 18.82 -14.41 -54.47
N THR A 498 19.36 -14.15 -55.66
CA THR A 498 20.76 -13.76 -55.86
C THR A 498 21.02 -12.36 -55.31
N TYR A 499 20.09 -11.42 -55.48
CA TYR A 499 20.18 -10.09 -54.89
C TYR A 499 20.06 -10.14 -53.36
N VAL A 500 19.14 -10.95 -52.82
CA VAL A 500 18.97 -11.14 -51.37
C VAL A 500 20.18 -11.85 -50.77
N SER A 501 20.76 -12.83 -51.45
CA SER A 501 22.00 -13.47 -51.01
C SER A 501 23.21 -12.53 -51.14
N HIS A 502 23.27 -11.68 -52.16
CA HIS A 502 24.27 -10.61 -52.26
C HIS A 502 24.09 -9.54 -51.19
N TYR A 503 22.86 -9.14 -50.88
CA TYR A 503 22.56 -8.15 -49.86
C TYR A 503 22.87 -8.71 -48.47
N ASN A 504 22.45 -9.94 -48.17
CA ASN A 504 22.75 -10.60 -46.91
C ASN A 504 24.26 -10.91 -46.76
N SER A 505 24.94 -11.30 -47.83
CA SER A 505 26.40 -11.45 -47.79
C SER A 505 27.11 -10.11 -47.63
N ASN A 506 26.67 -9.03 -48.29
CA ASN A 506 27.22 -7.69 -48.07
C ASN A 506 26.91 -7.15 -46.66
N LEU A 507 25.81 -7.57 -46.03
CA LEU A 507 25.48 -7.22 -44.64
C LEU A 507 26.31 -8.00 -43.63
N ILE A 508 26.71 -9.24 -43.97
CA ILE A 508 27.51 -10.13 -43.11
C ILE A 508 29.02 -9.91 -43.32
N PHE A 509 29.45 -9.57 -44.54
CA PHE A 509 30.86 -9.48 -44.93
C PHE A 509 31.34 -8.06 -45.28
N GLY A 510 30.45 -7.06 -45.33
CA GLY A 510 30.82 -5.68 -45.69
C GLY A 510 31.23 -5.55 -47.16
N THR A 511 31.05 -4.35 -47.74
CA THR A 511 31.64 -4.03 -49.03
C THR A 511 33.15 -4.01 -48.90
N GLY A 512 33.82 -4.99 -49.49
CA GLY A 512 35.27 -5.02 -49.61
C GLY A 512 35.77 -3.84 -50.43
N GLU A 513 36.32 -2.83 -49.74
CA GLU A 513 37.56 -2.26 -50.24
C GLU A 513 38.60 -3.39 -50.17
N GLU A 514 39.12 -3.76 -51.34
CA GLU A 514 40.18 -4.76 -51.46
C GLU A 514 41.42 -4.27 -50.71
N GLU A 515 41.58 -4.67 -49.45
CA GLU A 515 42.91 -4.75 -48.86
C GLU A 515 43.63 -5.94 -49.52
N PRO A 516 44.82 -5.72 -50.09
CA PRO A 516 45.55 -6.76 -50.79
C PRO A 516 45.78 -7.92 -49.82
N ILE A 517 45.57 -9.14 -50.32
CA ILE A 517 45.90 -10.40 -49.65
C ILE A 517 47.40 -10.39 -49.33
N GLY A 518 47.74 -9.82 -48.20
CA GLY A 518 48.97 -10.03 -47.46
C GLY A 518 48.60 -10.99 -46.35
N LEU A 519 49.20 -12.18 -46.40
CA LEU A 519 49.11 -13.20 -45.36
C LEU A 519 49.59 -12.60 -44.02
N LEU A 520 48.69 -11.98 -43.24
CA LEU A 520 48.96 -11.62 -41.86
C LEU A 520 48.46 -12.74 -40.96
N VAL A 521 49.41 -13.53 -40.49
CA VAL A 521 49.20 -14.44 -39.35
C VAL A 521 49.06 -13.56 -38.10
N GLU A 522 47.84 -13.08 -37.85
CA GLU A 522 47.52 -12.42 -36.59
C GLU A 522 47.52 -13.45 -35.47
N HIS A 523 48.52 -13.30 -34.62
CA HIS A 523 48.58 -13.93 -33.32
C HIS A 523 47.35 -13.51 -32.51
N GLU A 524 46.78 -14.46 -31.79
CA GLU A 524 45.77 -14.21 -30.77
C GLU A 524 46.12 -12.96 -29.97
N LEU A 525 45.27 -11.92 -30.04
CA LEU A 525 45.34 -10.78 -29.14
C LEU A 525 45.01 -11.29 -27.73
N VAL A 526 46.07 -11.71 -27.03
CA VAL A 526 46.03 -11.97 -25.60
C VAL A 526 45.74 -10.64 -24.92
N ASP A 527 44.59 -10.59 -24.26
CA ASP A 527 44.14 -9.50 -23.42
C ASP A 527 45.26 -9.12 -22.42
N VAL A 528 45.85 -7.94 -22.62
CA VAL A 528 47.00 -7.40 -21.85
C VAL A 528 46.64 -7.20 -20.36
N THR A 529 45.36 -7.33 -20.00
CA THR A 529 44.88 -7.22 -18.63
C THR A 529 44.93 -8.55 -17.86
N ILE A 530 45.16 -9.69 -18.53
CA ILE A 530 45.24 -11.00 -17.90
C ILE A 530 46.73 -11.34 -17.65
N PRO A 531 47.19 -11.40 -16.39
CA PRO A 531 48.59 -11.68 -16.10
C PRO A 531 48.98 -13.06 -16.64
N THR A 532 50.00 -13.08 -17.50
CA THR A 532 50.49 -14.30 -18.12
C THR A 532 51.09 -15.22 -17.07
N ARG A 533 51.14 -16.54 -17.35
CA ARG A 533 51.76 -17.53 -16.45
C ARG A 533 53.20 -17.18 -16.06
N ALA A 534 53.92 -16.47 -16.94
CA ALA A 534 55.25 -15.94 -16.67
C ALA A 534 55.23 -14.85 -15.59
N ASP A 535 54.27 -13.92 -15.64
CA ASP A 535 54.10 -12.84 -14.66
C ASP A 535 53.69 -13.40 -13.30
N ILE A 536 52.77 -14.38 -13.28
CA ILE A 536 52.37 -15.08 -12.06
C ILE A 536 53.58 -15.80 -11.45
N LYS A 537 54.43 -16.45 -12.25
CA LYS A 537 55.66 -17.09 -11.76
C LYS A 537 56.69 -16.09 -11.27
N LEU A 538 56.84 -14.94 -11.93
CA LEU A 538 57.76 -13.89 -11.53
C LEU A 538 57.33 -13.25 -10.21
N HIS A 539 56.04 -12.99 -10.04
CA HIS A 539 55.47 -12.48 -8.79
C HIS A 539 55.57 -13.50 -7.65
N SER A 540 55.32 -14.79 -7.94
CA SER A 540 55.53 -15.88 -6.99
C SER A 540 57.00 -15.98 -6.54
N ARG A 541 57.94 -15.81 -7.49
CA ARG A 541 59.37 -15.84 -7.21
C ARG A 541 59.83 -14.63 -6.39
N GLN A 542 59.31 -13.43 -6.68
CA GLN A 542 59.57 -12.22 -5.90
C GLN A 542 59.05 -12.33 -4.46
N ILE A 543 57.88 -12.95 -4.24
CA ILE A 543 57.34 -13.19 -2.89
C ILE A 543 58.22 -14.19 -2.13
N VAL A 544 58.72 -15.22 -2.80
CA VAL A 544 59.62 -16.22 -2.19
C VAL A 544 61.00 -15.61 -1.89
N GLU A 545 61.55 -14.80 -2.79
CA GLU A 545 62.83 -14.09 -2.59
C GLU A 545 62.74 -13.02 -1.50
N ALA A 546 61.60 -12.32 -1.39
CA ALA A 546 61.35 -11.37 -0.28
C ALA A 546 61.23 -12.06 1.08
N ARG A 547 60.81 -13.34 1.11
CA ARG A 547 60.77 -14.17 2.34
C ARG A 547 62.08 -14.88 2.66
N LEU A 548 63.01 -14.97 1.69
CA LEU A 548 64.31 -15.63 1.83
C LEU A 548 65.47 -14.65 2.04
N LYS A 549 65.23 -13.34 2.08
CA LYS A 549 66.21 -12.39 2.61
C LYS A 549 66.14 -12.40 4.15
N PRO A 550 67.13 -12.96 4.86
CA PRO A 550 67.31 -12.68 6.28
C PRO A 550 67.81 -11.23 6.43
N GLU A 551 67.48 -10.60 7.56
CA GLU A 551 68.29 -9.47 8.06
C GLU A 551 69.74 -9.90 8.30
#